data_AF-A0A6L2PSY7-F1
#
_entry.id   AF-A0A6L2PSY7-F1
#
_cell.length_a   1.000
_cell.length_b   1.000
_cell.length_c   1.000
_cell.angle_alpha   90.00
_cell.angle_beta   90.00
_cell.angle_gamma   90.00
#
_symmetry.space_group_name_H-M   'P 1'
#
loop_
_entity.id
_entity.type
_entity.pdbx_description
1 polymer ?
#
loop_
_entity_poly.entity_id
_entity_poly.type
_entity_poly.pdbx_seq_one_letter_code
_entity_poly.pdbx_strand_id
1 'polypeptide(L)'
;MRCIDAYSKTCLKSQDRKILEAHVAGARYTFRFLCDDAGFQSEYLKYKTCYRGVSKDWDACASRFVQLVREEMNRKNATEASRLMELC
;
A
#
# COMPACT_ATOMS: atom_id res chain seq x y z
N MET A 1 -7.92 6.90 15.06
CA MET A 1 -7.03 5.91 15.71
C MET A 1 -7.21 5.82 17.24
N ARG A 2 -8.45 5.89 17.74
CA ARG A 2 -8.75 6.06 19.18
C ARG A 2 -8.15 4.97 20.10
N CYS A 3 -8.05 3.72 19.64
CA CYS A 3 -7.51 2.63 20.44
C CYS A 3 -6.00 2.79 20.71
N ILE A 4 -5.23 3.23 19.71
CA ILE A 4 -3.79 3.48 19.87
C ILE A 4 -3.58 4.69 20.79
N ASP A 5 -4.45 5.70 20.69
CA ASP A 5 -4.37 6.90 21.53
C ASP A 5 -4.66 6.56 22.99
N ALA A 6 -5.68 5.74 23.24
CA ALA A 6 -6.01 5.23 24.56
C ALA A 6 -4.87 4.37 25.13
N TYR A 7 -4.31 3.45 24.35
CA TYR A 7 -3.17 2.63 24.75
C TYR A 7 -1.95 3.50 25.11
N SER A 8 -1.59 4.46 24.24
CA SER A 8 -0.48 5.39 24.46
C SER A 8 -0.65 6.18 25.76
N LYS A 9 -1.86 6.67 26.02
CA LYS A 9 -2.19 7.46 27.21
C LYS A 9 -2.23 6.63 28.50
N THR A 10 -2.74 5.40 28.44
CA THR A 10 -2.97 4.57 29.64
C THR A 10 -1.75 3.74 30.00
N CYS A 11 -1.04 3.19 29.00
CA CYS A 11 -0.05 2.14 29.21
C CYS A 11 1.40 2.61 29.06
N LEU A 12 1.66 3.74 28.38
CA LEU A 12 3.04 4.16 28.06
C LEU A 12 3.50 5.36 28.89
N LYS A 13 4.79 5.37 29.21
CA LYS A 13 5.51 6.51 29.80
C LYS A 13 5.89 7.53 28.71
N SER A 14 6.22 8.76 29.12
CA SER A 14 6.48 9.88 28.19
C SER A 14 7.50 9.55 27.07
N GLN A 15 8.57 8.83 27.41
CA GLN A 15 9.59 8.43 26.43
C GLN A 15 9.05 7.41 25.41
N ASP A 16 8.38 6.36 25.88
CA ASP A 16 7.79 5.33 25.02
C ASP A 16 6.67 5.88 24.13
N ARG A 17 5.93 6.89 24.61
CA ARG A 17 4.93 7.61 23.80
C ARG A 17 5.56 8.29 22.59
N LYS A 18 6.73 8.92 22.74
CA LYS A 18 7.43 9.58 21.62
C LYS A 18 7.87 8.56 20.57
N ILE A 19 8.36 7.40 21.01
CA ILE A 19 8.74 6.30 20.13
C ILE A 19 7.51 5.77 19.38
N LEU A 20 6.42 5.49 20.10
CA LEU A 20 5.17 5.04 19.49
C LEU A 20 4.65 6.06 18.45
N GLU A 21 4.60 7.35 18.80
CA GLU A 21 4.15 8.40 17.88
C GLU A 21 5.00 8.46 16.60
N ALA A 22 6.32 8.34 16.71
CA ALA A 22 7.20 8.29 15.54
C ALA A 22 6.87 7.08 14.62
N HIS A 23 6.60 5.91 15.19
CA HIS A 23 6.25 4.72 14.42
C HIS A 23 4.86 4.80 13.79
N VAL A 24 3.89 5.44 14.46
CA VAL A 24 2.51 5.51 13.96
C VAL A 24 2.21 6.78 13.18
N ALA A 25 3.14 7.75 13.08
CA ALA A 25 2.93 9.03 12.43
C ALA A 25 2.47 8.88 10.97
N GLY A 26 3.15 8.02 10.20
CA GLY A 26 2.79 7.76 8.80
C GLY A 26 1.39 7.13 8.69
N ALA A 27 1.12 6.11 9.49
CA ALA A 27 -0.20 5.48 9.53
C ALA A 27 -1.30 6.48 9.92
N ARG A 28 -1.06 7.32 10.94
CA ARG A 28 -2.00 8.38 11.37
C ARG A 28 -2.32 9.34 10.23
N TYR A 29 -1.30 9.81 9.52
CA TYR A 29 -1.48 10.70 8.38
C TYR A 29 -2.33 10.03 7.29
N THR A 30 -1.97 8.80 6.91
CA THR A 30 -2.72 8.02 5.92
C THR A 30 -4.16 7.82 6.35
N PHE A 31 -4.42 7.38 7.58
CA PHE A 31 -5.78 7.19 8.07
C PHE A 31 -6.59 8.50 8.08
N ARG A 32 -5.97 9.63 8.45
CA ARG A 32 -6.64 10.93 8.38
C ARG A 32 -7.02 11.28 6.95
N PHE A 33 -6.10 11.11 6.01
CA PHE A 33 -6.39 11.35 4.59
C PHE A 33 -7.51 10.44 4.07
N LEU A 34 -7.46 9.15 4.39
CA LEU A 34 -8.47 8.20 3.90
C LEU A 34 -9.85 8.36 4.59
N CYS A 35 -9.88 8.71 5.88
CA CYS A 35 -11.07 8.65 6.72
C CYS A 35 -11.65 10.00 7.12
N ASP A 36 -10.90 11.10 7.00
CA ASP A 36 -11.35 12.42 7.41
C ASP A 36 -11.44 13.40 6.23
N ASP A 37 -10.79 13.11 5.08
CA ASP A 37 -10.90 13.93 3.87
C ASP A 37 -12.18 13.60 3.08
N ALA A 38 -13.15 14.52 3.12
CA ALA A 38 -14.44 14.35 2.47
C ALA A 38 -14.34 14.26 0.94
N GLY A 39 -13.37 14.94 0.32
CA GLY A 39 -13.13 14.89 -1.11
C GLY A 39 -12.69 13.49 -1.51
N PHE A 40 -11.63 13.00 -0.86
CA PHE A 40 -11.14 11.64 -1.05
C PHE A 40 -12.23 10.59 -0.82
N GLN A 41 -13.01 10.70 0.27
CA GLN A 41 -14.08 9.74 0.55
C GLN A 41 -15.13 9.68 -0.58
N SER A 42 -15.54 10.83 -1.08
CA SER A 42 -16.54 10.93 -2.15
C SER A 42 -16.01 10.36 -3.47
N GLU A 43 -14.73 10.59 -3.77
CA GLU A 43 -14.10 10.16 -5.02
C GLU A 43 -13.68 8.68 -4.99
N TYR A 44 -13.17 8.20 -3.86
CA TYR A 44 -12.67 6.84 -3.69
C TYR A 44 -13.74 5.79 -3.99
N LEU A 45 -15.00 6.07 -3.62
CA LEU A 45 -16.13 5.19 -3.90
C LEU A 45 -16.86 5.51 -5.21
N LYS A 46 -16.57 6.65 -5.84
CA LYS A 46 -17.26 7.13 -7.06
C LYS A 46 -17.21 6.11 -8.19
N TYR A 47 -16.08 5.43 -8.34
CA TYR A 47 -15.86 4.44 -9.39
C TYR A 47 -15.86 3.00 -8.88
N LYS A 48 -16.39 2.74 -7.67
CA LYS A 48 -16.45 1.39 -7.07
C LYS A 48 -17.15 0.37 -7.98
N THR A 49 -18.18 0.78 -8.71
CA THR A 49 -18.90 -0.05 -9.68
C THR A 49 -18.02 -0.40 -10.88
N CYS A 50 -17.26 0.55 -11.42
CA CYS A 50 -16.28 0.30 -12.48
C CYS A 50 -15.17 -0.65 -12.00
N TYR A 51 -14.71 -0.50 -10.77
CA TYR A 51 -13.72 -1.39 -10.16
C TYR A 51 -14.15 -2.85 -10.16
N ARG A 52 -15.44 -3.18 -9.98
CA ARG A 52 -15.93 -4.57 -10.06
C ARG A 52 -15.78 -5.18 -11.46
N GLY A 53 -15.87 -4.36 -12.51
CA GLY A 53 -15.68 -4.81 -13.89
C GLY A 53 -14.20 -5.02 -14.22
N VAL A 54 -13.36 -4.08 -13.79
CA VAL A 54 -11.92 -4.08 -14.11
C VAL A 54 -11.10 -4.97 -13.18
N SER A 55 -11.57 -5.26 -11.95
CA SER A 55 -10.75 -5.95 -10.94
C SER A 55 -10.28 -7.33 -11.39
N LYS A 56 -11.11 -8.09 -12.11
CA LYS A 56 -10.72 -9.43 -12.57
C LYS A 56 -9.60 -9.38 -13.60
N ASP A 57 -9.72 -8.48 -14.58
CA ASP A 57 -8.71 -8.31 -15.62
C ASP A 57 -7.42 -7.72 -15.05
N TRP A 58 -7.56 -6.78 -14.11
CA TRP A 58 -6.44 -6.24 -13.34
C TRP A 58 -5.72 -7.32 -12.53
N ASP A 59 -6.44 -8.14 -11.77
CA ASP A 59 -5.86 -9.20 -10.93
C ASP A 59 -5.14 -10.24 -11.79
N ALA A 60 -5.72 -10.62 -12.94
CA ALA A 60 -5.10 -11.53 -13.89
C ALA A 60 -3.81 -10.93 -14.49
N CYS A 61 -3.85 -9.67 -14.90
CA CYS A 61 -2.70 -8.95 -15.45
C CYS A 61 -1.59 -8.80 -14.40
N ALA A 62 -1.92 -8.34 -13.19
CA ALA A 62 -0.97 -8.15 -12.11
C ALA A 62 -0.32 -9.47 -11.69
N SER A 63 -1.11 -10.56 -11.60
CA SER A 63 -0.58 -11.89 -11.28
C SER A 63 0.39 -12.38 -12.35
N ARG A 64 0.04 -12.20 -13.63
CA ARG A 64 0.93 -12.54 -14.75
C ARG A 64 2.22 -11.71 -14.72
N PHE A 65 2.12 -10.41 -14.47
CA PHE A 65 3.29 -9.55 -14.35
C PHE A 65 4.22 -9.99 -13.22
N VAL A 66 3.69 -10.24 -12.02
CA VAL A 66 4.48 -10.72 -10.88
C VAL A 66 5.13 -12.06 -11.18
N GLN A 67 4.42 -12.96 -11.88
CA GLN A 67 4.99 -14.23 -12.33
C GLN A 67 6.17 -14.01 -13.30
N LEU A 68 6.00 -13.19 -14.34
CA LEU A 68 7.05 -12.88 -15.31
C LEU A 68 8.27 -12.25 -14.62
N VAL A 69 8.06 -11.29 -13.72
CA VAL A 69 9.14 -10.70 -12.93
C VAL A 69 9.88 -11.75 -12.09
N ARG A 70 9.17 -12.69 -11.47
CA ARG A 70 9.80 -13.79 -10.71
C ARG A 70 10.60 -14.72 -11.61
N GLU A 71 10.07 -15.06 -12.78
CA GLU A 71 10.77 -15.87 -13.79
C GLU A 71 12.07 -15.18 -14.23
N GLU A 72 12.03 -13.88 -14.51
CA GLU A 72 13.23 -13.09 -14.85
C GLU A 72 14.24 -13.03 -13.70
N MET A 73 13.78 -12.81 -12.47
CA MET A 73 14.66 -12.78 -11.30
C MET A 73 15.37 -14.13 -11.05
N ASN A 74 14.73 -15.24 -11.43
CA ASN A 74 15.29 -16.59 -11.31
C ASN A 74 16.15 -17.00 -12.52
N ARG A 75 16.17 -16.21 -13.60
CA ARG A 75 16.90 -16.50 -14.83
C ARG A 75 18.41 -16.30 -14.62
N LYS A 76 19.13 -17.39 -14.36
CA LYS A 76 20.57 -17.40 -14.02
C LYS A 76 21.51 -16.94 -15.15
N ASN A 77 21.03 -16.87 -16.41
CA ASN A 77 21.86 -16.57 -17.59
C ASN A 77 21.47 -15.26 -18.32
N ALA A 78 20.69 -14.37 -17.69
CA ALA A 78 20.28 -13.11 -18.33
C ALA A 78 21.27 -11.97 -18.03
N THR A 79 21.76 -11.31 -19.08
CA THR A 79 22.54 -10.06 -18.99
C THR A 79 21.62 -8.86 -18.76
N GLU A 80 22.14 -7.80 -18.14
CA GLU A 80 21.38 -6.58 -17.82
C GLU A 80 20.72 -5.94 -19.05
N ALA A 81 21.42 -5.96 -20.20
CA ALA A 81 20.91 -5.48 -21.48
C ALA A 81 19.72 -6.31 -22.02
N SER A 82 19.72 -7.64 -21.80
CA SER A 82 18.61 -8.50 -22.22
C SER A 82 17.37 -8.29 -21.35
N ARG A 83 17.55 -7.90 -20.09
CA ARG A 83 16.43 -7.64 -19.16
C ARG A 83 15.70 -6.33 -19.49
N LEU A 84 16.42 -5.31 -19.95
CA LEU A 84 15.85 -3.99 -20.27
C LEU A 84 15.01 -3.97 -21.55
N MET A 85 15.25 -4.86 -22.52
CA MET A 85 14.48 -4.92 -23.77
C MET A 85 13.10 -5.58 -23.63
N GLU A 86 12.88 -6.42 -22.62
CA GLU A 86 11.58 -7.10 -22.41
C GLU A 86 10.63 -6.31 -21.49
N LEU A 87 11.10 -5.19 -20.92
CA LEU A 87 10.32 -4.30 -20.04
C LEU A 87 9.74 -3.06 -20.77
N CYS A 88 10.03 -2.89 -22.06
CA CYS A 88 9.53 -1.79 -22.90
C CYS A 88 8.45 -2.26 -23.88
#